data_AF-A0A0S7CU95-F1
#
_entry.id   AF-A0A0S7CU95-F1
#
_cell.length_a   1.000
_cell.length_b   1.000
_cell.length_c   1.000
_cell.angle_alpha   90.00
_cell.angle_beta   90.00
_cell.angle_gamma   90.00
#
_symmetry.space_group_name_H-M   'P 1'
#
loop_
_entity.id
_entity.type
_entity.pdbx_description
1 polymer ?
#
loop_
_entity_poly.entity_id
_entity_poly.type
_entity_poly.pdbx_seq_one_letter_code
_entity_poly.pdbx_strand_id
1 'polypeptide(L)'
;MLGAAHDLAQEHGWAVVAETATGTFMGRIGEKMRRLIQELDDQPESRRRITGISIAGFSVTSQLSPERQVDWWELGETLLKLLDERGTGLLITVDEIHAADRAELAQLAANVQHFIQDRLPIALIFAGLPSAVSDLLNEGVATFLRRADKIDLHAAAVRDVETSFTETFAAAGITIDPDLVHKAATTTGGYPFLIQLVGYFLWREAENNNGGLSSAAVDRAIAAAIRRNERVVIEAALAAASAKDQEILHAMAIDDGPSTAGDIVRRTGSRPTLVAKYRTRLLAAGLIESTGHGKTDFAIPGLREYLRKNQPH
;
A
#
# COMPACT_ATOMS: atom_id res chain seq x y z
N MET A 1 -6.59 3.23 0.27
CA MET A 1 -7.58 2.29 0.83
C MET A 1 -7.74 2.47 2.33
N LEU A 2 -6.66 2.40 3.14
CA LEU A 2 -6.77 2.61 4.60
C LEU A 2 -7.40 3.95 4.97
N GLY A 3 -7.00 5.06 4.32
CA GLY A 3 -7.63 6.37 4.52
C GLY A 3 -9.15 6.35 4.29
N ALA A 4 -9.61 5.77 3.17
CA ALA A 4 -11.05 5.64 2.91
C ALA A 4 -11.78 4.77 3.96
N ALA A 5 -11.13 3.74 4.50
CA ALA A 5 -11.67 2.95 5.61
C ALA A 5 -11.73 3.77 6.92
N HIS A 6 -10.73 4.63 7.16
CA HIS A 6 -10.73 5.56 8.29
C HIS A 6 -11.85 6.57 8.18
N ASP A 7 -12.03 7.19 7.01
CA ASP A 7 -13.08 8.16 6.74
C ASP A 7 -14.46 7.53 6.96
N LEU A 8 -14.71 6.36 6.38
CA LEU A 8 -15.96 5.62 6.54
C LEU A 8 -16.22 5.26 8.01
N ALA A 9 -15.20 4.79 8.73
CA ALA A 9 -15.33 4.47 10.16
C ALA A 9 -15.73 5.72 10.96
N GLN A 10 -15.05 6.86 10.72
CA GLN A 10 -15.34 8.12 11.40
C GLN A 10 -16.74 8.67 11.06
N GLU A 11 -17.18 8.58 9.80
CA GLU A 11 -18.54 8.95 9.38
C GLU A 11 -19.61 8.12 10.10
N HIS A 12 -19.32 6.85 10.37
CA HIS A 12 -20.17 5.97 11.16
C HIS A 12 -19.98 6.10 12.68
N GLY A 13 -19.07 6.98 13.13
CA GLY A 13 -18.81 7.31 14.52
C GLY A 13 -17.85 6.37 15.25
N TRP A 14 -17.18 5.48 14.53
CA TRP A 14 -16.17 4.57 15.08
C TRP A 14 -14.89 5.31 15.45
N ALA A 15 -14.26 4.87 16.53
CA ALA A 15 -12.91 5.29 16.88
C ALA A 15 -11.90 4.64 15.92
N VAL A 16 -10.88 5.39 15.51
CA VAL A 16 -9.85 4.89 14.59
C VAL A 16 -8.47 4.95 15.24
N VAL A 17 -7.81 3.80 15.29
CA VAL A 17 -6.40 3.68 15.67
C VAL A 17 -5.60 3.19 14.47
N ALA A 18 -4.89 4.12 13.84
CA ALA A 18 -4.00 3.83 12.71
C ALA A 18 -2.53 3.84 13.13
N GLU A 19 -1.78 2.81 12.72
CA GLU A 19 -0.35 2.66 12.97
C GLU A 19 0.38 2.12 11.74
N THR A 20 1.66 2.48 11.61
CA THR A 20 2.62 1.80 10.74
C THR A 20 3.31 0.71 11.56
N ALA A 21 3.53 -0.47 10.97
CA ALA A 21 4.08 -1.66 11.60
C ALA A 21 5.60 -1.56 11.82
N THR A 22 6.05 -0.49 12.47
CA THR A 22 7.43 -0.34 12.96
C THR A 22 7.51 -0.81 14.41
N GLY A 23 8.71 -1.20 14.88
CA GLY A 23 8.88 -1.81 16.20
C GLY A 23 8.13 -1.08 17.33
N THR A 24 7.55 -1.85 18.25
CA THR A 24 6.71 -1.39 19.38
C THR A 24 5.35 -0.81 18.98
N PHE A 25 4.84 -1.15 17.79
CA PHE A 25 3.54 -0.63 17.35
C PHE A 25 2.40 -1.06 18.27
N MET A 26 2.48 -2.24 18.89
CA MET A 26 1.46 -2.66 19.85
C MET A 26 1.39 -1.74 21.07
N GLY A 27 2.55 -1.27 21.55
CA GLY A 27 2.62 -0.31 22.65
C GLY A 27 1.95 1.02 22.28
N ARG A 28 2.15 1.50 21.04
CA ARG A 28 1.51 2.72 20.53
C ARG A 28 0.00 2.58 20.39
N ILE A 29 -0.49 1.44 19.89
CA ILE A 29 -1.93 1.15 19.85
C ILE A 29 -2.50 1.15 21.28
N GLY A 30 -1.83 0.47 22.22
CA GLY A 30 -2.24 0.44 23.63
C GLY A 30 -2.36 1.85 24.22
N GLU A 31 -1.39 2.72 23.98
CA GLU A 31 -1.45 4.10 24.46
C GLU A 31 -2.60 4.89 23.84
N LYS A 32 -2.90 4.71 22.55
CA LYS A 32 -4.06 5.32 21.90
C LYS A 32 -5.38 4.81 22.48
N MET A 33 -5.49 3.50 22.75
CA MET A 33 -6.67 2.93 23.41
C MET A 33 -6.89 3.52 24.81
N ARG A 34 -5.82 3.71 25.58
CA ARG A 34 -5.87 4.35 26.90
C ARG A 34 -6.38 5.79 26.83
N ARG A 35 -5.90 6.57 25.86
CA ARG A 35 -6.38 7.95 25.64
C ARG A 35 -7.86 7.98 25.26
N LEU A 36 -8.28 7.06 24.40
CA LEU A 36 -9.71 6.93 24.03
C LEU A 36 -10.58 6.65 25.26
N ILE A 37 -10.16 5.76 26.17
CA ILE A 37 -10.90 5.52 27.42
C ILE A 37 -11.02 6.81 28.25
N GLN A 38 -9.91 7.53 28.44
CA GLN A 38 -9.90 8.78 29.21
C GLN A 38 -10.84 9.83 28.59
N GLU A 39 -10.80 10.00 27.28
CA GLU A 39 -11.68 10.93 26.56
C GLU A 39 -13.16 10.54 26.65
N LEU A 40 -13.47 9.24 26.72
CA LEU A 40 -14.83 8.75 26.89
C LEU A 40 -15.34 8.93 28.32
N ASP A 41 -14.50 8.72 29.32
CA ASP A 41 -14.82 8.90 30.74
C ASP A 41 -15.05 10.38 31.10
N ASP A 42 -14.27 11.29 30.49
CA ASP A 42 -14.41 12.74 30.68
C ASP A 42 -15.67 13.34 30.01
N GLN A 43 -16.49 12.53 29.33
CA GLN A 43 -17.77 12.94 28.71
C GLN A 43 -18.97 12.20 29.33
N PRO A 44 -19.48 12.64 30.49
CA PRO A 44 -20.41 11.83 31.29
C PRO A 44 -21.86 11.76 30.76
N GLU A 45 -22.35 12.72 29.95
CA GLU A 45 -23.80 12.81 29.66
C GLU A 45 -24.21 13.25 28.24
N SER A 46 -23.26 13.35 27.32
CA SER A 46 -23.59 13.75 25.94
C SER A 46 -23.88 12.52 25.09
N ARG A 47 -25.17 12.23 24.83
CA ARG A 47 -25.67 11.35 23.75
C ARG A 47 -25.26 11.81 22.33
N ARG A 48 -24.26 12.68 22.20
CA ARG A 48 -23.71 13.03 20.89
C ARG A 48 -22.92 11.84 20.40
N ARG A 49 -23.39 11.29 19.29
CA ARG A 49 -22.67 10.40 18.38
C ARG A 49 -21.20 10.84 18.38
N ILE A 50 -20.28 9.99 18.83
CA ILE A 50 -18.85 10.27 18.81
C ILE A 50 -18.50 10.56 17.35
N THR A 51 -18.29 11.83 17.02
CA THR A 51 -17.90 12.24 15.67
C THR A 51 -16.40 11.97 15.57
N GLY A 52 -16.06 10.75 15.19
CA GLY A 52 -14.72 10.30 14.78
C GLY A 52 -13.56 10.86 15.60
N ILE A 53 -13.20 10.22 16.71
CA ILE A 53 -11.92 10.52 17.36
C ILE A 53 -10.81 9.89 16.52
N SER A 54 -10.04 10.74 15.85
CA SER A 54 -8.82 10.36 15.13
C SER A 54 -7.60 10.82 15.92
N ILE A 55 -6.87 9.88 16.52
CA ILE A 55 -5.53 10.16 17.06
C ILE A 55 -4.51 9.78 15.97
N ALA A 56 -4.48 10.58 14.91
CA ALA A 56 -3.46 10.50 13.86
C ALA A 56 -2.36 11.55 14.10
N GLY A 57 -1.09 11.11 14.14
CA GLY A 57 0.02 11.96 13.69
C GLY A 57 0.99 12.60 14.69
N PHE A 58 0.77 12.60 16.01
CA PHE A 58 1.79 13.11 16.95
C PHE A 58 2.66 11.99 17.52
N SER A 59 3.74 11.68 16.82
CA SER A 59 4.89 10.97 17.40
C SER A 59 5.57 11.89 18.41
N VAL A 60 5.13 11.83 19.67
CA VAL A 60 6.01 12.21 20.78
C VAL A 60 6.90 11.01 21.00
N THR A 61 8.16 11.10 20.58
CA THR A 61 9.23 10.18 21.00
C THR A 61 9.48 10.37 22.49
N SER A 62 8.52 9.97 23.32
CA SER A 62 8.77 9.72 24.72
C SER A 62 9.60 8.44 24.75
N GLN A 63 10.80 8.51 25.32
CA GLN A 63 11.54 7.31 25.70
C GLN A 63 10.61 6.48 26.59
N LEU A 64 10.06 5.42 26.02
CA LEU A 64 9.10 4.55 26.68
C LEU A 64 9.84 3.78 27.78
N SER A 65 9.40 3.97 29.02
CA SER A 65 9.83 3.15 30.15
C SER A 65 9.47 1.68 29.86
N PRO A 66 10.37 0.70 30.03
CA PRO A 66 10.15 -0.70 29.63
C PRO A 66 9.12 -1.50 30.45
N GLU A 67 8.34 -0.88 31.35
CA GLU A 67 7.81 -1.60 32.52
C GLU A 67 6.29 -1.54 32.71
N ARG A 68 5.51 -1.27 31.67
CA ARG A 68 4.10 -1.64 31.67
C ARG A 68 3.81 -2.45 30.44
N GLN A 69 3.97 -3.77 30.57
CA GLN A 69 3.24 -4.72 29.76
C GLN A 69 1.76 -4.42 30.05
N VAL A 70 1.20 -3.48 29.28
CA VAL A 70 -0.22 -3.20 29.28
C VAL A 70 -0.86 -4.55 29.00
N ASP A 71 -1.74 -5.00 29.88
CA ASP A 71 -2.56 -6.15 29.58
C ASP A 71 -3.50 -5.71 28.45
N TRP A 72 -3.00 -5.87 27.23
CA TRP A 72 -3.59 -5.33 26.01
C TRP A 72 -5.00 -5.88 25.82
N TRP A 73 -5.21 -7.08 26.36
CA TRP A 73 -6.50 -7.69 26.57
C TRP A 73 -7.45 -6.79 27.39
N GLU A 74 -7.12 -6.56 28.67
CA GLU A 74 -8.00 -5.87 29.63
C GLU A 74 -8.27 -4.43 29.17
N LEU A 75 -7.24 -3.78 28.62
CA LEU A 75 -7.37 -2.44 28.06
C LEU A 75 -8.31 -2.41 26.85
N GLY A 76 -8.13 -3.35 25.92
CA GLY A 76 -8.97 -3.47 24.73
C GLY A 76 -10.41 -3.81 25.10
N GLU A 77 -10.61 -4.76 26.00
CA GLU A 77 -11.94 -5.17 26.49
C GLU A 77 -12.66 -4.00 27.16
N THR A 78 -11.97 -3.23 28.00
CA THR A 78 -12.53 -2.04 28.67
C THR A 78 -12.98 -1.00 27.64
N LEU A 79 -12.12 -0.63 26.70
CA LEU A 79 -12.46 0.34 25.65
C LEU A 79 -13.63 -0.15 24.80
N LEU A 80 -13.60 -1.40 24.37
CA LEU A 80 -14.61 -1.94 23.47
C LEU A 80 -15.99 -2.03 24.14
N LYS A 81 -16.06 -2.36 25.43
CA LYS A 81 -17.33 -2.31 26.19
C LYS A 81 -17.89 -0.90 26.28
N LEU A 82 -17.04 0.10 26.56
CA LEU A 82 -17.44 1.51 26.56
C LEU A 82 -17.94 1.99 25.19
N LEU A 83 -17.31 1.52 24.11
CA LEU A 83 -17.74 1.82 22.74
C LEU A 83 -19.06 1.13 22.39
N ASP A 84 -19.25 -0.12 22.82
CA ASP A 84 -20.48 -0.90 22.60
C ASP A 84 -21.69 -0.28 23.30
N GLU A 85 -21.54 0.16 24.56
CA GLU A 85 -22.57 0.90 25.31
C GLU A 85 -23.03 2.18 24.60
N ARG A 86 -22.16 2.77 23.77
CA ARG A 86 -22.41 3.98 22.98
C ARG A 86 -22.86 3.68 21.54
N GLY A 87 -23.04 2.41 21.19
CA GLY A 87 -23.47 1.99 19.85
C GLY A 87 -22.44 2.29 18.76
N THR A 88 -21.14 2.26 19.10
CA THR A 88 -20.03 2.48 18.18
C THR A 88 -19.00 1.34 18.29
N GLY A 89 -17.85 1.46 17.61
CA GLY A 89 -16.78 0.46 17.60
C GLY A 89 -15.39 1.05 17.40
N LEU A 90 -14.40 0.15 17.36
CA LEU A 90 -12.99 0.47 17.16
C LEU A 90 -12.49 -0.14 15.84
N LEU A 91 -11.97 0.70 14.96
CA LEU A 91 -11.19 0.28 13.80
C LEU A 91 -9.70 0.39 14.13
N ILE A 92 -8.98 -0.72 14.06
CA ILE A 92 -7.52 -0.76 14.09
C ILE A 92 -7.00 -1.00 12.68
N THR A 93 -6.07 -0.17 12.22
CA THR A 93 -5.37 -0.40 10.96
C THR A 93 -3.87 -0.42 11.16
N VAL A 94 -3.21 -1.41 10.60
CA VAL A 94 -1.75 -1.54 10.65
C VAL A 94 -1.20 -1.62 9.23
N ASP A 95 -0.47 -0.58 8.83
CA ASP A 95 0.15 -0.46 7.51
C ASP A 95 1.60 -0.97 7.51
N GLU A 96 2.13 -1.31 6.35
CA GLU A 96 3.50 -1.79 6.14
C GLU A 96 3.86 -3.03 6.98
N ILE A 97 2.97 -4.02 7.08
CA ILE A 97 3.22 -5.24 7.90
C ILE A 97 4.50 -6.02 7.54
N HIS A 98 5.08 -5.74 6.36
CA HIS A 98 6.36 -6.31 5.93
C HIS A 98 7.57 -5.78 6.71
N ALA A 99 7.42 -4.68 7.44
CA ALA A 99 8.45 -4.09 8.30
C ALA A 99 8.36 -4.51 9.78
N ALA A 100 7.27 -5.18 10.17
CA ALA A 100 7.00 -5.50 11.57
C ALA A 100 7.61 -6.81 12.05
N ASP A 101 7.78 -6.91 13.36
CA ASP A 101 7.99 -8.20 14.03
C ASP A 101 6.72 -9.05 13.92
N ARG A 102 6.89 -10.29 13.47
CA ARG A 102 5.83 -11.29 13.34
C ARG A 102 5.20 -11.61 14.68
N ALA A 103 5.96 -11.59 15.78
CA ALA A 103 5.45 -11.86 17.11
C ALA A 103 4.44 -10.78 17.56
N GLU A 104 4.71 -9.50 17.28
CA GLU A 104 3.75 -8.42 17.56
C GLU A 104 2.47 -8.57 16.71
N LEU A 105 2.60 -8.88 15.41
CA LEU A 105 1.44 -9.09 14.53
C LEU A 105 0.58 -10.28 15.00
N ALA A 106 1.23 -11.37 15.43
CA ALA A 106 0.60 -12.55 16.01
C ALA A 106 -0.25 -12.20 17.22
N GLN A 107 0.37 -11.47 18.15
CA GLN A 107 -0.23 -11.12 19.42
C GLN A 107 -1.42 -10.19 19.22
N LEU A 108 -1.31 -9.19 18.34
CA LEU A 108 -2.43 -8.34 17.96
C LEU A 108 -3.59 -9.17 17.39
N ALA A 109 -3.30 -10.06 16.43
CA ALA A 109 -4.32 -10.89 15.80
C ALA A 109 -5.01 -11.83 16.81
N ALA A 110 -4.26 -12.39 17.75
CA ALA A 110 -4.79 -13.22 18.83
C ALA A 110 -5.73 -12.41 19.74
N ASN A 111 -5.33 -11.22 20.20
CA ASN A 111 -6.20 -10.37 21.03
C ASN A 111 -7.50 -10.01 20.31
N VAL A 112 -7.41 -9.55 19.05
CA VAL A 112 -8.58 -9.20 18.24
C VAL A 112 -9.49 -10.40 18.00
N GLN A 113 -8.93 -11.60 17.78
CA GLN A 113 -9.74 -12.81 17.63
C GLN A 113 -10.64 -13.03 18.83
N HIS A 114 -10.15 -12.82 20.04
CA HIS A 114 -10.95 -13.04 21.23
C HIS A 114 -12.02 -11.95 21.41
N PHE A 115 -11.71 -10.68 21.15
CA PHE A 115 -12.72 -9.63 21.16
C PHE A 115 -13.88 -9.91 20.20
N ILE A 116 -13.57 -10.49 19.04
CA ILE A 116 -14.59 -10.95 18.07
C ILE A 116 -15.39 -12.14 18.63
N GLN A 117 -14.75 -13.08 19.33
CA GLN A 117 -15.45 -14.19 19.99
C GLN A 117 -16.43 -13.70 21.07
N ASP A 118 -16.05 -12.65 21.80
CA ASP A 118 -16.87 -11.98 22.81
C ASP A 118 -17.91 -11.01 22.22
N ARG A 119 -17.98 -10.92 20.88
CA ARG A 119 -18.90 -10.06 20.12
C ARG A 119 -18.74 -8.57 20.39
N LEU A 120 -17.52 -8.14 20.71
CA LEU A 120 -17.19 -6.74 20.90
C LEU A 120 -17.04 -6.00 19.56
N PRO A 121 -17.35 -4.68 19.49
CA PRO A 121 -17.41 -3.93 18.24
C PRO A 121 -16.01 -3.52 17.75
N ILE A 122 -15.29 -4.46 17.13
CA ILE A 122 -13.94 -4.24 16.61
C ILE A 122 -13.79 -4.62 15.14
N ALA A 123 -12.98 -3.86 14.42
CA ALA A 123 -12.51 -4.15 13.07
C ALA A 123 -10.97 -4.05 13.02
N LEU A 124 -10.34 -4.91 12.23
CA LEU A 124 -8.89 -4.93 12.02
C LEU A 124 -8.57 -4.99 10.53
N ILE A 125 -7.72 -4.08 10.07
CA ILE A 125 -7.21 -4.08 8.68
C ILE A 125 -5.69 -4.09 8.70
N PHE A 126 -5.10 -5.08 8.03
CA PHE A 126 -3.67 -5.11 7.74
C PHE A 126 -3.41 -4.69 6.30
N ALA A 127 -2.37 -3.88 6.07
CA ALA A 127 -1.89 -3.54 4.74
C ALA A 127 -0.39 -3.82 4.62
N GLY A 128 0.02 -4.35 3.47
CA GLY A 128 1.42 -4.61 3.17
C GLY A 128 1.61 -5.40 1.88
N LEU A 129 2.86 -5.73 1.59
CA LEU A 129 3.22 -6.44 0.36
C LEU A 129 2.63 -7.87 0.33
N PRO A 130 2.29 -8.41 -0.85
CA PRO A 130 1.70 -9.74 -0.99
C PRO A 130 2.49 -10.87 -0.32
N SER A 131 3.83 -10.78 -0.33
CA SER A 131 4.71 -11.74 0.34
C SER A 131 4.52 -11.74 1.85
N ALA A 132 4.49 -10.57 2.49
CA ALA A 132 4.29 -10.45 3.93
C ALA A 132 2.90 -10.94 4.37
N VAL A 133 1.87 -10.65 3.58
CA VAL A 133 0.51 -11.18 3.81
C VAL A 133 0.50 -12.71 3.71
N SER A 134 1.10 -13.26 2.65
CA SER A 134 1.20 -14.71 2.45
C SER A 134 1.94 -15.39 3.61
N ASP A 135 3.07 -14.83 4.03
CA ASP A 135 3.87 -15.38 5.12
C ASP A 135 3.11 -15.37 6.45
N LEU A 136 2.43 -14.27 6.77
CA LEU A 136 1.60 -14.13 7.98
C LEU A 136 0.50 -15.21 8.03
N LEU A 137 -0.06 -15.57 6.88
CA LEU A 137 -1.14 -16.56 6.76
C LEU A 137 -0.66 -18.02 6.74
N ASN A 138 0.59 -18.28 6.34
CA ASN A 138 1.09 -19.64 6.12
C ASN A 138 1.70 -20.30 7.35
N GLU A 139 2.30 -19.53 8.26
CA GLU A 139 3.14 -20.09 9.35
C GLU A 139 2.37 -20.43 10.65
N GLY A 140 1.03 -20.52 10.60
CA GLY A 140 0.22 -21.01 11.73
C GLY A 140 0.06 -20.04 12.91
N VAL A 141 0.64 -18.85 12.82
CA VAL A 141 0.70 -17.84 13.87
C VAL A 141 -0.65 -17.18 14.17
N ALA A 142 -1.55 -17.11 13.18
CA ALA A 142 -2.90 -16.58 13.37
C ALA A 142 -3.91 -17.24 12.40
N THR A 143 -4.33 -18.47 12.72
CA THR A 143 -5.32 -19.22 11.92
C THR A 143 -6.64 -18.45 11.73
N PHE A 144 -6.96 -17.53 12.63
CA PHE A 144 -8.07 -16.59 12.50
C PHE A 144 -7.93 -15.70 11.25
N LEU A 145 -6.74 -15.15 10.97
CA LEU A 145 -6.53 -14.25 9.83
C LEU A 145 -6.76 -14.94 8.47
N ARG A 146 -6.68 -16.27 8.40
CA ARG A 146 -7.03 -17.02 7.19
C ARG A 146 -8.50 -16.90 6.79
N ARG A 147 -9.36 -16.52 7.74
CA ARG A 147 -10.79 -16.28 7.50
C ARG A 147 -11.10 -14.80 7.28
N ALA A 148 -10.11 -13.91 7.38
CA ALA A 148 -10.30 -12.51 7.04
C ALA A 148 -10.41 -12.34 5.52
N ASP A 149 -11.18 -11.35 5.09
CA ASP A 149 -11.28 -11.00 3.68
C ASP A 149 -9.93 -10.50 3.17
N LYS A 150 -9.47 -11.07 2.06
CA LYS A 150 -8.25 -10.65 1.37
C LYS A 150 -8.61 -9.81 0.17
N ILE A 151 -8.15 -8.56 0.17
CA ILE A 151 -8.31 -7.64 -0.96
C ILE A 151 -6.94 -7.41 -1.59
N ASP A 152 -6.73 -8.01 -2.76
CA ASP A 152 -5.55 -7.77 -3.57
C ASP A 152 -5.74 -6.51 -4.41
N LEU A 153 -4.98 -5.45 -4.10
CA LEU A 153 -4.98 -4.22 -4.89
C LEU A 153 -4.11 -4.43 -6.14
N HIS A 154 -4.77 -4.60 -7.27
CA HIS A 154 -4.13 -4.60 -8.58
C HIS A 154 -3.90 -3.16 -9.08
N ALA A 155 -3.21 -3.04 -10.22
CA ALA A 155 -3.14 -1.78 -10.95
C ALA A 155 -4.56 -1.20 -11.15
N ALA A 156 -4.69 0.12 -10.99
CA ALA A 156 -5.95 0.80 -11.19
C ALA A 156 -6.43 0.60 -12.63
N ALA A 157 -7.72 0.34 -12.83
CA ALA A 157 -8.24 0.21 -14.17
C ALA A 157 -8.09 1.54 -14.91
N VAL A 158 -7.68 1.50 -16.18
CA VAL A 158 -7.44 2.71 -16.98
C VAL A 158 -8.65 3.65 -16.97
N ARG A 159 -9.88 3.11 -17.05
CA ARG A 159 -11.13 3.87 -16.96
C ARG A 159 -11.31 4.64 -15.63
N ASP A 160 -10.81 4.09 -14.52
CA ASP A 160 -10.92 4.73 -13.21
C ASP A 160 -9.91 5.90 -13.14
N VAL A 161 -8.74 5.73 -13.77
CA VAL A 161 -7.75 6.80 -13.94
C VAL A 161 -8.27 7.91 -14.85
N GLU A 162 -8.92 7.58 -15.96
CA GLU A 162 -9.56 8.55 -16.86
C GLU A 162 -10.63 9.36 -16.14
N THR A 163 -11.48 8.69 -15.38
CA THR A 163 -12.53 9.33 -14.56
C THR A 163 -11.89 10.28 -13.55
N SER A 164 -10.88 9.79 -12.80
CA SER A 164 -10.16 10.59 -11.81
C SER A 164 -9.52 11.85 -12.41
N PHE A 165 -8.83 11.74 -13.55
CA PHE A 165 -8.27 12.89 -14.24
C PHE A 165 -9.37 13.84 -14.71
N THR A 166 -10.39 13.34 -15.40
CA THR A 166 -11.48 14.17 -15.92
C THR A 166 -12.16 14.98 -14.81
N GLU A 167 -12.53 14.34 -13.71
CA GLU A 167 -13.20 14.99 -12.57
C GLU A 167 -12.29 16.01 -11.88
N THR A 168 -11.01 15.67 -11.66
CA THR A 168 -10.05 16.54 -10.98
C THR A 168 -9.80 17.83 -11.77
N PHE A 169 -9.60 17.71 -13.09
CA PHE A 169 -9.38 18.88 -13.95
C PHE A 169 -10.68 19.68 -14.14
N ALA A 170 -11.83 19.02 -14.28
CA ALA A 170 -13.13 19.70 -14.40
C ALA A 170 -13.47 20.53 -13.15
N ALA A 171 -13.15 20.04 -11.94
CA ALA A 171 -13.31 20.79 -10.70
C ALA A 171 -12.49 22.09 -10.66
N ALA A 172 -11.41 22.17 -11.44
CA ALA A 172 -10.58 23.36 -11.62
C ALA A 172 -10.99 24.22 -12.82
N GLY A 173 -12.08 23.89 -13.51
CA GLY A 173 -12.52 24.56 -14.74
C GLY A 173 -11.66 24.26 -15.96
N ILE A 174 -10.83 23.20 -15.92
CA ILE A 174 -9.98 22.78 -17.03
C ILE A 174 -10.68 21.62 -17.77
N THR A 175 -10.91 21.81 -19.07
CA THR A 175 -11.43 20.75 -19.94
C THR A 175 -10.30 20.14 -20.75
N ILE A 176 -10.18 18.81 -20.71
CA ILE A 176 -9.20 18.04 -21.48
C ILE A 176 -9.98 17.22 -22.51
N ASP A 177 -9.45 17.13 -23.72
CA ASP A 177 -9.98 16.24 -24.75
C ASP A 177 -9.96 14.77 -24.24
N PRO A 178 -11.07 14.02 -24.34
CA PRO A 178 -11.15 12.64 -23.87
C PRO A 178 -10.06 11.72 -24.43
N ASP A 179 -9.64 11.89 -25.69
CA ASP A 179 -8.59 11.06 -26.29
C ASP A 179 -7.23 11.34 -25.63
N LEU A 180 -7.00 12.57 -25.19
CA LEU A 180 -5.79 12.95 -24.46
C LEU A 180 -5.81 12.42 -23.01
N VAL A 181 -6.98 12.41 -22.37
CA VAL A 181 -7.16 11.79 -21.05
C VAL A 181 -6.91 10.28 -21.14
N HIS A 182 -7.49 9.61 -22.14
CA HIS A 182 -7.27 8.18 -22.39
C HIS A 182 -5.79 7.86 -22.59
N LYS A 183 -5.10 8.65 -23.42
CA LYS A 183 -3.65 8.52 -23.65
C LYS A 183 -2.85 8.67 -22.34
N ALA A 184 -3.14 9.70 -21.55
CA ALA A 184 -2.47 9.94 -20.28
C ALA A 184 -2.71 8.79 -19.30
N ALA A 185 -3.96 8.38 -19.13
CA ALA A 185 -4.36 7.30 -18.24
C ALA A 185 -3.73 5.96 -18.63
N THR A 186 -3.76 5.60 -19.92
CA THR A 186 -3.15 4.36 -20.44
C THR A 186 -1.65 4.32 -20.17
N THR A 187 -0.97 5.46 -20.30
CA THR A 187 0.49 5.55 -20.06
C THR A 187 0.85 5.26 -18.60
N THR A 188 -0.07 5.45 -17.66
CA THR A 188 0.19 5.12 -16.25
C THR A 188 0.27 3.62 -16.00
N GLY A 189 -0.30 2.80 -16.89
CA GLY A 189 -0.48 1.36 -16.66
C GLY A 189 -1.28 1.03 -15.40
N GLY A 190 -2.05 1.98 -14.85
CA GLY A 190 -2.75 1.84 -13.58
C GLY A 190 -1.84 1.91 -12.34
N TYR A 191 -0.55 2.23 -12.51
CA TYR A 191 0.41 2.27 -11.41
C TYR A 191 0.26 3.56 -10.60
N PRO A 192 -0.05 3.48 -9.29
CA PRO A 192 -0.44 4.65 -8.48
C PRO A 192 0.53 5.83 -8.56
N PHE A 193 1.83 5.58 -8.47
CA PHE A 193 2.82 6.67 -8.51
C PHE A 193 2.92 7.31 -9.90
N LEU A 194 2.74 6.54 -10.99
CA LEU A 194 2.70 7.10 -12.33
C LEU A 194 1.40 7.89 -12.58
N ILE A 195 0.26 7.45 -12.03
CA ILE A 195 -0.98 8.22 -12.05
C ILE A 195 -0.75 9.61 -11.45
N GLN A 196 -0.12 9.66 -10.27
CA GLN A 196 0.22 10.92 -9.61
C GLN A 196 1.20 11.76 -10.43
N LEU A 197 2.27 11.17 -10.96
CA LEU A 197 3.26 11.90 -11.75
C LEU A 197 2.68 12.46 -13.04
N VAL A 198 1.91 11.66 -13.79
CA VAL A 198 1.25 12.11 -15.01
C VAL A 198 0.27 13.24 -14.69
N GLY A 199 -0.59 13.07 -13.69
CA GLY A 199 -1.51 14.12 -13.24
C GLY A 199 -0.80 15.41 -12.84
N TYR A 200 0.28 15.31 -12.05
CA TYR A 200 1.11 16.45 -11.65
C TYR A 200 1.68 17.21 -12.85
N PHE A 201 2.26 16.52 -13.83
CA PHE A 201 2.85 17.19 -14.99
C PHE A 201 1.79 17.72 -15.96
N LEU A 202 0.63 17.06 -16.09
CA LEU A 202 -0.51 17.61 -16.81
C LEU A 202 -0.99 18.91 -16.18
N TRP A 203 -1.08 18.94 -14.84
CA TRP A 203 -1.47 20.14 -14.11
C TRP A 203 -0.52 21.31 -14.37
N ARG A 204 0.80 21.05 -14.30
CA ARG A 204 1.82 22.05 -14.61
C ARG A 204 1.74 22.57 -16.05
N GLU A 205 1.48 21.69 -17.01
CA GLU A 205 1.29 22.12 -18.40
C GLU A 205 0.01 22.94 -18.55
N ALA A 206 -1.08 22.61 -17.86
CA ALA A 206 -2.30 23.42 -17.86
C ALA A 206 -2.04 24.82 -17.26
N GLU A 207 -1.35 24.91 -16.12
CA GLU A 207 -0.97 26.20 -15.50
C GLU A 207 -0.15 27.08 -16.45
N ASN A 208 0.83 26.48 -17.15
CA ASN A 208 1.68 27.20 -18.09
C ASN A 208 0.94 27.68 -19.36
N ASN A 209 -0.20 27.07 -19.68
CA ASN A 209 -0.97 27.32 -20.90
C ASN A 209 -2.37 27.90 -20.60
N ASN A 210 -2.54 28.58 -19.47
CA ASN A 210 -3.80 29.22 -19.06
C ASN A 210 -5.01 28.26 -19.07
N GLY A 211 -4.80 27.03 -18.61
CA GLY A 211 -5.80 25.96 -18.55
C GLY A 211 -5.90 25.11 -19.83
N GLY A 212 -5.16 25.43 -20.89
CA GLY A 212 -5.18 24.66 -22.13
C GLY A 212 -4.25 23.44 -22.12
N LEU A 213 -4.77 22.27 -22.48
CA LEU A 213 -3.98 21.05 -22.68
C LEU A 213 -4.06 20.56 -24.13
N SER A 214 -3.12 20.98 -24.95
CA SER A 214 -2.95 20.46 -26.32
C SER A 214 -2.29 19.08 -26.31
N SER A 215 -2.41 18.32 -27.40
CA SER A 215 -1.71 17.03 -27.55
C SER A 215 -0.21 17.14 -27.27
N ALA A 216 0.44 18.21 -27.75
CA ALA A 216 1.87 18.41 -27.51
C ALA A 216 2.20 18.71 -26.03
N ALA A 217 1.30 19.37 -25.31
CA ALA A 217 1.46 19.61 -23.87
C ALA A 217 1.32 18.31 -23.07
N VAL A 218 0.32 17.49 -23.41
CA VAL A 218 0.12 16.16 -22.82
C VAL A 218 1.32 15.24 -23.08
N ASP A 219 1.90 15.26 -24.28
CA ASP A 219 3.10 14.49 -24.61
C ASP A 219 4.32 14.91 -23.78
N ARG A 220 4.51 16.22 -23.57
CA ARG A 220 5.57 16.72 -22.69
C ARG A 220 5.35 16.30 -21.25
N ALA A 221 4.12 16.37 -20.75
CA ALA A 221 3.77 15.97 -19.40
C ALA A 221 4.06 14.48 -19.17
N ILE A 222 3.60 13.62 -20.08
CA ILE A 222 3.86 12.17 -20.06
C ILE A 222 5.37 11.91 -20.07
N ALA A 223 6.12 12.54 -20.99
CA ALA A 223 7.56 12.34 -21.07
C ALA A 223 8.29 12.79 -19.79
N ALA A 224 7.82 13.87 -19.15
CA ALA A 224 8.37 14.33 -17.87
C ALA A 224 8.04 13.37 -16.72
N ALA A 225 6.82 12.83 -16.68
CA ALA A 225 6.41 11.81 -15.72
C ALA A 225 7.26 10.54 -15.84
N ILE A 226 7.45 10.04 -17.06
CA ILE A 226 8.28 8.85 -17.32
C ILE A 226 9.72 9.08 -16.85
N ARG A 227 10.37 10.19 -17.23
CA ARG A 227 11.73 10.51 -16.78
C ARG A 227 11.82 10.62 -15.25
N ARG A 228 10.79 11.17 -14.61
CA ARG A 228 10.74 11.27 -13.15
C ARG A 228 10.59 9.89 -12.50
N ASN A 229 9.78 9.01 -13.07
CA ASN A 229 9.62 7.63 -12.62
C ASN A 229 10.91 6.81 -12.80
N GLU A 230 11.59 6.96 -13.95
CA GLU A 230 12.89 6.35 -14.22
C GLU A 230 13.88 6.70 -13.10
N ARG A 231 14.01 7.99 -12.76
CA ARG A 231 14.94 8.46 -11.72
C ARG A 231 14.55 8.09 -10.30
N VAL A 232 13.27 8.14 -9.95
CA VAL A 232 12.83 8.00 -8.54
C VAL A 232 12.56 6.55 -8.17
N VAL A 233 12.01 5.76 -9.10
CA VAL A 233 11.56 4.39 -8.83
C VAL A 233 12.51 3.39 -9.44
N ILE A 234 12.74 3.47 -10.76
CA ILE A 234 13.52 2.45 -11.48
C ILE A 234 14.99 2.47 -11.04
N GLU A 235 15.65 3.64 -11.07
CA GLU A 235 17.05 3.77 -10.64
C GLU A 235 17.24 3.34 -9.18
N ALA A 236 16.34 3.73 -8.28
CA ALA A 236 16.40 3.35 -6.87
C ALA A 236 16.24 1.82 -6.67
N ALA A 237 15.28 1.21 -7.37
CA ALA A 237 15.05 -0.22 -7.30
C ALA A 237 16.22 -1.03 -7.88
N LEU A 238 16.83 -0.54 -8.97
CA LEU A 238 18.00 -1.14 -9.59
C LEU A 238 19.29 -0.94 -8.78
N ALA A 239 19.43 0.15 -8.02
CA ALA A 239 20.57 0.40 -7.14
C ALA A 239 20.66 -0.63 -6.00
N ALA A 240 19.52 -1.16 -5.54
CA ALA A 240 19.47 -2.23 -4.55
C ALA A 240 19.68 -3.64 -5.15
N ALA A 241 19.62 -3.76 -6.48
CA ALA A 241 19.72 -5.03 -7.19
C ALA A 241 21.20 -5.47 -7.34
N SER A 242 21.48 -6.76 -7.13
CA SER A 242 22.84 -7.28 -7.35
C SER A 242 23.17 -7.39 -8.84
N ALA A 243 24.45 -7.57 -9.18
CA ALA A 243 24.87 -7.85 -10.56
C ALA A 243 24.12 -9.05 -11.18
N LYS A 244 23.80 -10.08 -10.38
CA LYS A 244 23.07 -11.25 -10.87
C LYS A 244 21.56 -11.00 -11.02
N ASP A 245 20.98 -10.09 -10.21
CA ASP A 245 19.62 -9.61 -10.47
C ASP A 245 19.56 -8.88 -11.80
N GLN A 246 20.49 -7.94 -12.01
CA GLN A 246 20.58 -7.13 -13.22
C GLN A 246 20.68 -8.02 -14.47
N GLU A 247 21.55 -9.03 -14.45
CA GLU A 247 21.69 -10.00 -15.55
C GLU A 247 20.36 -10.72 -15.87
N ILE A 248 19.61 -11.14 -14.85
CA ILE A 248 18.31 -11.80 -15.04
C ILE A 248 17.26 -10.83 -15.55
N LEU A 249 17.22 -9.60 -15.02
CA LEU A 249 16.30 -8.55 -15.47
C LEU A 249 16.58 -8.17 -16.94
N HIS A 250 17.84 -8.01 -17.33
CA HIS A 250 18.20 -7.78 -18.74
C HIS A 250 17.82 -8.97 -19.64
N ALA A 251 18.00 -10.21 -19.17
CA ALA A 251 17.56 -11.39 -19.91
C ALA A 251 16.04 -11.44 -20.09
N MET A 252 15.26 -10.98 -19.10
CA MET A 252 13.80 -10.83 -19.20
C MET A 252 13.41 -9.70 -20.15
N ALA A 253 14.16 -8.58 -20.14
CA ALA A 253 13.87 -7.41 -20.97
C ALA A 253 13.95 -7.69 -22.47
N ILE A 254 14.55 -8.81 -22.91
CA ILE A 254 14.55 -9.23 -24.31
C ILE A 254 13.14 -9.57 -24.82
N ASP A 255 12.26 -10.11 -23.97
CA ASP A 255 10.87 -10.39 -24.36
C ASP A 255 10.04 -9.11 -24.46
N ASP A 256 8.99 -9.08 -25.28
CA ASP A 256 8.01 -7.98 -25.27
C ASP A 256 6.90 -8.17 -24.23
N GLY A 257 6.86 -9.33 -23.58
CA GLY A 257 5.89 -9.66 -22.55
C GLY A 257 6.47 -10.64 -21.52
N PRO A 258 5.62 -11.45 -20.85
CA PRO A 258 6.07 -12.31 -19.78
C PRO A 258 7.11 -13.34 -20.21
N SER A 259 8.20 -13.43 -19.45
CA SER A 259 9.32 -14.36 -19.68
C SER A 259 9.10 -15.70 -18.99
N THR A 260 9.62 -16.78 -19.58
CA THR A 260 9.69 -18.09 -18.92
C THR A 260 11.04 -18.30 -18.23
N ALA A 261 11.07 -19.10 -17.17
CA ALA A 261 12.33 -19.47 -16.51
C ALA A 261 13.31 -20.18 -17.47
N GLY A 262 12.80 -20.96 -18.43
CA GLY A 262 13.62 -21.65 -19.43
C GLY A 262 14.32 -20.69 -20.39
N ASP A 263 13.64 -19.62 -20.81
CA ASP A 263 14.23 -18.60 -21.67
C ASP A 263 15.33 -17.82 -20.95
N ILE A 264 15.10 -17.48 -19.68
CA ILE A 264 16.10 -16.82 -18.84
C ILE A 264 17.33 -17.73 -18.66
N VAL A 265 17.14 -19.02 -18.36
CA VAL A 265 18.24 -20.00 -18.27
C VAL A 265 19.06 -20.05 -19.56
N ARG A 266 18.38 -20.12 -20.71
CA ARG A 266 19.06 -20.18 -22.02
C ARG A 266 19.87 -18.91 -22.32
N ARG A 267 19.34 -17.72 -22.00
CA ARG A 267 19.98 -16.42 -22.27
C ARG A 267 21.18 -16.14 -21.35
N THR A 268 21.07 -16.54 -20.08
CA THR A 268 22.10 -16.28 -19.07
C THR A 268 23.13 -17.41 -18.95
N GLY A 269 22.85 -18.59 -19.48
CA GLY A 269 23.67 -19.80 -19.26
C GLY A 269 23.65 -20.28 -17.80
N SER A 270 22.79 -19.71 -16.96
CA SER A 270 22.72 -20.03 -15.52
C SER A 270 21.99 -21.35 -15.27
N ARG A 271 22.30 -22.01 -14.14
CA ARG A 271 21.58 -23.22 -13.72
C ARG A 271 20.11 -22.91 -13.43
N PRO A 272 19.15 -23.81 -13.73
CA PRO A 272 17.73 -23.60 -13.42
C PRO A 272 17.45 -23.28 -11.94
N THR A 273 18.18 -23.92 -11.03
CA THR A 273 18.06 -23.68 -9.58
C THR A 273 18.49 -22.26 -9.19
N LEU A 274 19.48 -21.69 -9.89
CA LEU A 274 19.91 -20.30 -9.70
C LEU A 274 18.79 -19.36 -10.15
N VAL A 275 18.26 -19.55 -11.36
CA VAL A 275 17.18 -18.71 -11.91
C VAL A 275 15.95 -18.76 -11.00
N ALA A 276 15.58 -19.93 -10.48
CA ALA A 276 14.47 -20.06 -9.53
C ALA A 276 14.71 -19.27 -8.23
N LYS A 277 15.92 -19.34 -7.66
CA LYS A 277 16.30 -18.57 -6.46
C LYS A 277 16.16 -17.06 -6.68
N TYR A 278 16.70 -16.57 -7.80
CA TYR A 278 16.68 -15.14 -8.12
C TYR A 278 15.28 -14.66 -8.53
N ARG A 279 14.48 -15.50 -9.19
CA ARG A 279 13.06 -15.23 -9.42
C ARG A 279 12.33 -14.96 -8.10
N THR A 280 12.47 -15.84 -7.11
CA THR A 280 11.86 -15.64 -5.78
C THR A 280 12.34 -14.34 -5.14
N ARG A 281 13.63 -14.03 -5.26
CA ARG A 281 14.21 -12.79 -4.73
C ARG A 281 13.66 -11.53 -5.41
N LEU A 282 13.56 -11.54 -6.74
CA LEU A 282 13.03 -10.42 -7.52
C LEU A 282 11.53 -10.21 -7.31
N LEU A 283 10.76 -11.30 -7.13
CA LEU A 283 9.36 -11.25 -6.71
C LEU A 283 9.24 -10.60 -5.32
N ALA A 284 10.07 -11.01 -4.37
CA ALA A 284 10.08 -10.45 -3.03
C ALA A 284 10.50 -8.97 -3.01
N ALA A 285 11.40 -8.56 -3.92
CA ALA A 285 11.81 -7.18 -4.11
C ALA A 285 10.78 -6.33 -4.89
N GLY A 286 9.69 -6.93 -5.39
CA GLY A 286 8.67 -6.21 -6.18
C GLY A 286 9.17 -5.72 -7.54
N LEU A 287 10.28 -6.27 -8.06
CA LEU A 287 10.81 -5.92 -9.39
C LEU A 287 10.09 -6.66 -10.51
N ILE A 288 9.60 -7.85 -10.20
CA ILE A 288 8.84 -8.71 -11.12
C ILE A 288 7.57 -9.21 -10.43
N GLU A 289 6.61 -9.66 -11.23
CA GLU A 289 5.38 -10.29 -10.77
C GLU A 289 5.10 -11.58 -11.55
N SER A 290 4.24 -12.43 -11.00
CA SER A 290 3.83 -13.68 -11.64
C SER A 290 2.58 -13.46 -12.48
N THR A 291 2.65 -13.80 -13.76
CA THR A 291 1.51 -13.67 -14.69
C THR A 291 0.75 -14.98 -14.91
N GLY A 292 1.09 -16.02 -14.14
CA GLY A 292 0.51 -17.37 -14.26
C GLY A 292 1.33 -18.29 -15.17
N HIS A 293 1.00 -19.59 -15.17
CA HIS A 293 1.66 -20.63 -16.00
C HIS A 293 3.19 -20.67 -15.90
N GLY A 294 3.75 -20.31 -14.74
CA GLY A 294 5.21 -20.27 -14.53
C GLY A 294 5.94 -19.12 -15.23
N LYS A 295 5.21 -18.10 -15.71
CA LYS A 295 5.77 -16.90 -16.33
C LYS A 295 5.87 -15.74 -15.35
N THR A 296 6.75 -14.79 -15.66
CA THR A 296 6.92 -13.56 -14.89
C THR A 296 7.10 -12.36 -15.80
N ASP A 297 6.57 -11.22 -15.38
CA ASP A 297 6.74 -9.92 -16.05
C ASP A 297 7.29 -8.88 -15.07
N PHE A 298 7.67 -7.70 -15.56
CA PHE A 298 8.09 -6.60 -14.70
C PHE A 298 6.90 -6.02 -13.96
N ALA A 299 7.04 -5.84 -12.65
CA ALA A 299 6.01 -5.22 -11.82
C ALA A 299 6.03 -3.69 -11.88
N ILE A 300 7.17 -3.10 -12.28
CA ILE A 300 7.35 -1.65 -12.37
C ILE A 300 7.17 -1.23 -13.84
N PRO A 301 6.17 -0.39 -14.17
CA PRO A 301 6.00 0.08 -15.54
C PRO A 301 7.20 0.89 -16.04
N GLY A 302 7.59 0.67 -17.29
CA GLY A 302 8.74 1.33 -17.91
C GLY A 302 10.09 0.68 -17.60
N LEU A 303 10.16 -0.28 -16.67
CA LEU A 303 11.41 -0.93 -16.29
C LEU A 303 12.01 -1.73 -17.46
N ARG A 304 11.17 -2.41 -18.24
CA ARG A 304 11.59 -3.15 -19.45
C ARG A 304 12.28 -2.22 -20.45
N GLU A 305 11.63 -1.11 -20.78
CA GLU A 305 12.12 -0.11 -21.73
C GLU A 305 13.39 0.55 -21.21
N TYR A 306 13.45 0.84 -19.91
CA TYR A 306 14.64 1.41 -19.27
C TYR A 306 15.85 0.46 -19.37
N LEU A 307 15.66 -0.83 -19.08
CA LEU A 307 16.73 -1.83 -19.18
C LEU A 307 17.19 -2.06 -20.62
N ARG A 308 16.29 -1.94 -21.60
CA ARG A 308 16.63 -2.01 -23.04
C ARG A 308 17.48 -0.81 -23.47
N LYS A 309 17.16 0.39 -23.01
CA LYS A 309 17.92 1.62 -23.33
C LYS A 309 19.31 1.63 -22.68
N ASN A 310 19.45 1.03 -21.50
CA ASN A 310 20.65 1.07 -20.68
C ASN A 310 21.38 -0.29 -20.61
N GLN A 311 21.44 -1.03 -21.73
CA GLN A 311 22.20 -2.28 -21.74
C GLN A 311 23.69 -2.02 -21.43
N PRO A 312 24.30 -2.76 -20.50
CA PRO A 312 25.74 -2.70 -20.31
C PRO A 312 26.42 -3.20 -21.59
N HIS A 313 27.34 -2.38 -22.11
CA HIS A 313 28.22 -2.74 -23.24
C HIS A 313 29.13 -3.91 -22.89
#